data_AF-A0A2N9JGH2-F1
#
_entry.id   AF-A0A2N9JGH2-F1
#
_cell.length_a   1.000
_cell.length_b   1.000
_cell.length_c   1.000
_cell.angle_alpha   90.00
_cell.angle_beta   90.00
_cell.angle_gamma   90.00
#
_symmetry.space_group_name_H-M   'P 1'
#
loop_
_entity.id
_entity.type
_entity.pdbx_description
1 polymer ?
#
loop_
_entity_poly.entity_id
_entity_poly.type
_entity_poly.pdbx_seq_one_letter_code
_entity_poly.pdbx_strand_id
1 'polypeptide(L)'
;MRVVLPDQALAGRARTIVAAMPDQNHERLNAAVAAHLPIAIEAQEALTQAVDVSGPYQADVTQGLLTISGRPLRVVLLGTVSKASNTWLWSWANEGFSAQLPSVAPVSKVTQFAESWGIWELGIPQFSIDGVVDTGLGPGASVALLAAPLVGATAFYTADYGTGLAYFGIVDPAVPRPPAHGYTFARRIMSAVELMPGHARSQVLTYASVHDLRVVGGERQLKVHLGQDVLAVDFDEQGRIVSIRGSLGAAPLQ
;
A
#
# COMPACT_ATOMS: atom_id res chain seq x y z
N MET A 1 -61.49 30.62 36.90
CA MET A 1 -60.14 30.69 37.50
C MET A 1 -59.15 30.32 36.41
N ARG A 2 -58.39 31.30 35.90
CA ARG A 2 -57.51 31.17 34.74
C ARG A 2 -56.14 31.62 35.20
N VAL A 3 -55.18 30.70 35.22
CA VAL A 3 -53.80 30.97 35.64
C VAL A 3 -52.97 31.18 34.40
N VAL A 4 -52.28 32.31 34.37
CA VAL A 4 -51.21 32.65 33.45
C VAL A 4 -49.92 32.66 34.27
N LEU A 5 -48.84 32.14 33.69
CA LEU A 5 -47.55 32.82 33.54
C LEU A 5 -46.63 31.97 32.65
N PRO A 6 -46.03 32.53 31.60
CA PRO A 6 -44.80 32.03 31.01
C PRO A 6 -43.63 32.91 31.46
N ASP A 7 -42.46 32.32 31.72
CA ASP A 7 -41.22 32.84 31.11
C ASP A 7 -40.10 31.79 31.05
N GLN A 8 -39.21 32.03 30.10
CA GLN A 8 -38.21 31.15 29.54
C GLN A 8 -36.96 30.94 30.42
N ALA A 9 -36.37 29.75 30.34
CA ALA A 9 -34.92 29.56 30.18
C ALA A 9 -34.58 28.08 29.94
N LEU A 10 -34.00 27.78 28.78
CA LEU A 10 -32.90 26.84 28.51
C LEU A 10 -33.04 26.20 27.12
N ALA A 11 -32.51 26.91 26.13
CA ALA A 11 -31.95 26.31 24.94
C ALA A 11 -30.76 25.42 25.34
N GLY A 12 -30.71 24.18 24.84
CA GLY A 12 -29.67 23.24 25.26
C GLY A 12 -29.60 21.91 24.51
N ARG A 13 -29.42 21.96 23.19
CA ARG A 13 -28.65 20.97 22.41
C ARG A 13 -29.15 19.52 22.38
N ALA A 14 -30.20 19.27 21.60
CA ALA A 14 -30.24 18.08 20.76
C ALA A 14 -29.57 18.41 19.42
N ARG A 15 -28.24 18.53 19.41
CA ARG A 15 -27.49 18.42 18.15
C ARG A 15 -27.27 16.95 17.95
N THR A 16 -28.07 16.35 17.07
CA THR A 16 -27.77 15.07 16.46
C THR A 16 -26.38 15.20 15.83
N ILE A 17 -25.34 14.75 16.52
CA ILE A 17 -24.04 14.52 15.92
C ILE A 17 -24.21 13.20 15.17
N VAL A 18 -24.84 13.26 13.99
CA VAL A 18 -24.40 12.36 12.92
C VAL A 18 -23.03 12.91 12.54
N ALA A 19 -22.00 12.50 13.28
CA ALA A 19 -20.66 12.56 12.74
C ALA A 19 -20.77 11.76 11.44
N ALA A 20 -20.55 12.43 10.31
CA ALA A 20 -20.49 11.77 9.02
C ALA A 20 -19.58 10.56 9.19
N MET A 21 -20.14 9.35 9.20
CA MET A 21 -19.33 8.17 9.06
C MET A 21 -18.63 8.36 7.71
N PRO A 22 -17.28 8.40 7.67
CA PRO A 22 -16.58 8.51 6.41
C PRO A 22 -17.10 7.39 5.51
N ASP A 23 -17.29 7.66 4.21
CA ASP A 23 -17.67 6.62 3.26
C ASP A 23 -16.75 5.41 3.49
N GLN A 24 -17.30 4.34 4.09
CA GLN A 24 -16.56 3.15 4.51
C GLN A 24 -16.29 2.21 3.31
N ASN A 25 -16.33 2.75 2.09
CA ASN A 25 -16.25 2.00 0.84
C ASN A 25 -14.81 1.74 0.39
N HIS A 26 -13.82 2.13 1.19
CA HIS A 26 -12.39 2.01 0.88
C HIS A 26 -11.96 2.66 -0.44
N GLU A 27 -12.72 3.60 -1.00
CA GLU A 27 -12.48 4.11 -2.36
C GLU A 27 -11.08 4.73 -2.52
N ARG A 28 -10.69 5.59 -1.57
CA ARG A 28 -9.37 6.24 -1.57
C ARG A 28 -8.24 5.24 -1.33
N LEU A 29 -8.44 4.29 -0.43
CA LEU A 29 -7.51 3.18 -0.19
C LEU A 29 -7.32 2.36 -1.46
N ASN A 30 -8.42 1.91 -2.10
CA ASN A 30 -8.41 1.10 -3.31
C ASN A 30 -7.74 1.82 -4.48
N ALA A 31 -8.03 3.11 -4.68
CA ALA A 31 -7.36 3.92 -5.70
C ALA A 31 -5.84 4.04 -5.43
N ALA A 32 -5.45 4.19 -4.17
CA ALA A 32 -4.04 4.25 -3.78
C ALA A 32 -3.33 2.89 -4.00
N VAL A 33 -3.97 1.77 -3.63
CA VAL A 33 -3.49 0.41 -3.92
C VAL A 33 -3.30 0.22 -5.41
N ALA A 34 -4.31 0.56 -6.22
CA ALA A 34 -4.25 0.43 -7.67
C ALA A 34 -3.09 1.23 -8.28
N ALA A 35 -2.85 2.44 -7.79
CA ALA A 35 -1.76 3.29 -8.25
C ALA A 35 -0.37 2.76 -7.84
N HIS A 36 -0.24 2.12 -6.68
CA HIS A 36 1.02 1.55 -6.18
C HIS A 36 1.31 0.13 -6.69
N LEU A 37 0.37 -0.49 -7.40
CA LEU A 37 0.49 -1.87 -7.87
C LEU A 37 1.75 -2.17 -8.69
N PRO A 38 2.23 -1.31 -9.63
CA PRO A 38 3.49 -1.58 -10.34
C PRO A 38 4.71 -1.64 -9.41
N ILE A 39 4.71 -0.82 -8.35
CA ILE A 39 5.75 -0.81 -7.32
C ILE A 39 5.70 -2.08 -6.48
N ALA A 40 4.49 -2.57 -6.20
CA ALA A 40 4.31 -3.83 -5.50
C ALA A 40 4.81 -5.03 -6.31
N ILE A 41 4.50 -5.06 -7.61
CA ILE A 41 4.97 -6.12 -8.51
C ILE A 41 6.50 -6.14 -8.51
N GLU A 42 7.15 -4.98 -8.62
CA GLU A 42 8.60 -4.86 -8.50
C GLU A 42 9.12 -5.38 -7.15
N ALA A 43 8.50 -4.96 -6.06
CA ALA A 43 8.87 -5.32 -4.70
C ALA A 43 8.80 -6.84 -4.46
N GLN A 44 7.70 -7.47 -4.87
CA GLN A 44 7.51 -8.91 -4.70
C GLN A 44 8.43 -9.73 -5.64
N GLU A 45 8.73 -9.23 -6.85
CA GLU A 45 9.76 -9.83 -7.72
C GLU A 45 11.13 -9.83 -7.03
N ALA A 46 11.53 -8.73 -6.40
CA ALA A 46 12.80 -8.65 -5.68
C ALA A 46 12.85 -9.62 -4.50
N LEU A 47 11.75 -9.73 -3.74
CA LEU A 47 11.66 -10.65 -2.61
C LEU A 47 11.75 -12.12 -3.07
N THR A 48 11.03 -12.50 -4.11
CA THR A 48 11.04 -13.87 -4.65
C THR A 48 12.38 -14.27 -5.28
N GLN A 49 13.17 -13.30 -5.76
CA GLN A 49 14.56 -13.55 -6.17
C GLN A 49 15.50 -13.72 -4.98
N ALA A 50 15.24 -13.03 -3.87
CA ALA A 50 16.09 -13.10 -2.69
C ALA A 50 15.84 -14.36 -1.85
N VAL A 51 14.60 -14.85 -1.77
CA VAL A 51 14.27 -15.99 -0.92
C VAL A 51 13.15 -16.83 -1.53
N ASP A 52 13.18 -18.13 -1.25
CA ASP A 52 12.04 -19.01 -1.54
C ASP A 52 10.89 -18.70 -0.59
N VAL A 53 9.99 -17.80 -1.03
CA VAL A 53 8.81 -17.36 -0.29
C VAL A 53 7.76 -18.47 -0.09
N SER A 54 7.89 -19.61 -0.78
CA SER A 54 6.94 -20.72 -0.67
C SER A 54 7.29 -21.72 0.43
N GLY A 55 8.52 -21.66 0.95
CA GLY A 55 8.97 -22.56 2.01
C GLY A 55 8.55 -22.12 3.43
N PRO A 56 9.00 -22.87 4.45
CA PRO A 56 8.58 -22.65 5.83
C PRO A 56 9.07 -21.30 6.34
N TYR A 57 8.29 -20.66 7.21
CA TYR A 57 8.67 -19.43 7.87
C TYR A 57 8.70 -19.57 9.39
N GLN A 58 9.52 -18.74 10.03
CA GLN A 58 9.53 -18.51 11.48
C GLN A 58 9.65 -17.01 11.74
N ALA A 59 8.75 -16.46 12.55
CA ALA A 59 8.74 -15.04 12.91
C ALA A 59 9.13 -14.85 14.37
N ASP A 60 10.08 -13.95 14.62
CA ASP A 60 10.36 -13.36 15.94
C ASP A 60 10.02 -11.86 15.85
N VAL A 61 8.79 -11.53 16.23
CA VAL A 61 8.32 -10.13 16.21
C VAL A 61 9.14 -9.28 17.17
N THR A 62 9.54 -9.81 18.33
CA THR A 62 10.30 -9.04 19.33
C THR A 62 11.66 -8.60 18.77
N GLN A 63 12.34 -9.48 18.04
CA GLN A 63 13.62 -9.20 17.39
C GLN A 63 13.49 -8.52 16.02
N GLY A 64 12.28 -8.45 15.46
CA GLY A 64 12.05 -7.96 14.09
C GLY A 64 12.72 -8.85 13.04
N LEU A 65 12.62 -10.16 13.22
CA LEU A 65 13.23 -11.15 12.35
C LEU A 65 12.17 -12.08 11.77
N LEU A 66 12.23 -12.29 10.46
CA LEU A 66 11.48 -13.32 9.75
C LEU A 66 12.47 -14.23 9.04
N THR A 67 12.48 -15.51 9.38
CA THR A 67 13.27 -16.52 8.68
C THR A 67 12.38 -17.24 7.70
N ILE A 68 12.67 -17.12 6.40
CA ILE A 68 11.93 -17.80 5.33
C ILE A 68 12.89 -18.81 4.68
N SER A 69 12.52 -20.08 4.67
CA SER A 69 13.33 -21.15 4.06
C SER A 69 14.78 -21.16 4.58
N GLY A 70 14.94 -20.90 5.88
CA GLY A 70 16.26 -20.82 6.55
C GLY A 70 17.02 -19.50 6.35
N ARG A 71 16.52 -18.55 5.57
CA ARG A 71 17.13 -17.23 5.37
C ARG A 71 16.51 -16.18 6.31
N PRO A 72 17.26 -15.64 7.29
CA PRO A 72 16.77 -14.57 8.15
C PRO A 72 16.72 -13.24 7.41
N LEU A 73 15.63 -12.49 7.59
CA LEU A 73 15.40 -11.15 7.08
C LEU A 73 14.93 -10.22 8.20
N ARG A 74 15.44 -8.99 8.23
CA ARG A 74 14.91 -7.91 9.08
C ARG A 74 13.54 -7.46 8.58
N VAL A 75 12.59 -7.37 9.50
CA VAL A 75 11.19 -7.04 9.19
C VAL A 75 10.57 -6.09 10.20
N VAL A 76 9.50 -5.43 9.76
CA VAL A 76 8.49 -4.81 10.61
C VAL A 76 7.18 -5.54 10.44
N LEU A 77 6.39 -5.71 11.51
CA LEU A 77 5.03 -6.21 11.42
C LEU A 77 4.13 -5.04 11.01
N LEU A 78 3.53 -5.07 9.82
CA LEU A 78 2.62 -4.02 9.36
C LEU A 78 1.26 -4.13 10.06
N GLY A 79 0.71 -5.34 10.10
CA GLY A 79 -0.59 -5.60 10.69
C GLY A 79 -1.01 -7.04 10.48
N THR A 80 -2.22 -7.33 10.91
CA THR A 80 -2.82 -8.67 10.84
C THR A 80 -4.25 -8.61 10.34
N VAL A 81 -4.65 -9.60 9.55
CA VAL A 81 -6.05 -9.87 9.25
C VAL A 81 -6.55 -11.02 10.10
N SER A 82 -7.66 -10.80 10.81
CA SER A 82 -8.39 -11.85 11.52
C SER A 82 -9.30 -12.62 10.56
N LYS A 83 -9.16 -13.95 10.47
CA LYS A 83 -10.06 -14.80 9.68
C LYS A 83 -11.47 -14.88 10.28
N ALA A 84 -11.61 -14.63 11.58
CA ALA A 84 -12.90 -14.72 12.28
C ALA A 84 -13.76 -13.46 12.11
N SER A 85 -13.14 -12.28 12.10
CA SER A 85 -13.85 -11.00 12.06
C SER A 85 -13.72 -10.27 10.72
N ASN A 86 -12.87 -10.75 9.81
CA ASN A 86 -12.55 -10.10 8.55
C ASN A 86 -12.11 -8.64 8.71
N THR A 87 -11.23 -8.40 9.70
CA THR A 87 -10.73 -7.06 10.02
C THR A 87 -9.22 -7.01 9.92
N TRP A 88 -8.69 -5.90 9.39
CA TRP A 88 -7.29 -5.52 9.53
C TRP A 88 -7.07 -4.83 10.88
N LEU A 89 -6.03 -5.25 11.62
CA LEU A 89 -5.53 -4.60 12.82
C LEU A 89 -4.08 -4.17 12.59
N TRP A 90 -3.80 -2.88 12.75
CA TRP A 90 -2.42 -2.37 12.65
C TRP A 90 -1.56 -2.86 13.81
N SER A 91 -0.29 -3.13 13.55
CA SER A 91 0.63 -3.59 14.60
C SER A 91 0.84 -2.58 15.72
N TRP A 92 0.86 -1.28 15.41
CA TRP A 92 1.01 -0.20 16.39
C TRP A 92 -0.19 -0.12 17.36
N ALA A 93 -1.34 -0.71 16.99
CA ALA A 93 -2.54 -0.79 17.80
C ALA A 93 -2.75 -2.17 18.44
N ASN A 94 -1.90 -3.15 18.15
CA ASN A 94 -2.09 -4.50 18.62
C ASN A 94 -1.57 -4.64 20.05
N GLU A 95 -2.47 -4.76 21.02
CA GLU A 95 -2.15 -4.88 22.45
C GLU A 95 -1.32 -6.12 22.80
N GLY A 96 -1.26 -7.12 21.91
CA GLY A 96 -0.36 -8.27 22.03
C GLY A 96 1.13 -7.94 21.87
N PHE A 97 1.46 -6.74 21.38
CA PHE A 97 2.82 -6.28 21.17
C PHE A 97 3.06 -4.93 21.87
N SER A 98 4.28 -4.75 22.39
CA SER A 98 4.70 -3.42 22.83
C SER A 98 4.90 -2.51 21.61
N ALA A 99 4.29 -1.32 21.64
CA ALA A 99 4.47 -0.30 20.61
C ALA A 99 5.93 0.20 20.49
N GLN A 100 6.78 -0.08 21.48
CA GLN A 100 8.20 0.27 21.46
C GLN A 100 9.08 -0.78 20.78
N LEU A 101 8.53 -1.95 20.41
CA LEU A 101 9.31 -2.97 19.70
C LEU A 101 9.84 -2.40 18.37
N PRO A 102 11.12 -2.66 18.00
CA PRO A 102 11.69 -2.17 16.75
C PRO A 102 10.92 -2.60 15.50
N SER A 103 10.22 -3.73 15.56
CA SER A 103 9.38 -4.27 14.49
C SER A 103 7.99 -3.64 14.40
N VAL A 104 7.57 -2.87 15.41
CA VAL A 104 6.22 -2.27 15.51
C VAL A 104 6.29 -0.75 15.46
N ALA A 105 7.21 -0.14 16.21
CA ALA A 105 7.32 1.31 16.34
C ALA A 105 7.38 2.06 15.00
N PRO A 106 8.11 1.60 13.96
CA PRO A 106 8.15 2.28 12.66
C PRO A 106 6.79 2.36 11.97
N VAL A 107 5.87 1.44 12.26
CA VAL A 107 4.59 1.32 11.56
C VAL A 107 3.65 2.46 11.93
N SER A 108 3.81 3.07 13.11
CA SER A 108 3.05 4.27 13.50
C SER A 108 3.18 5.43 12.49
N LYS A 109 4.25 5.47 11.67
CA LYS A 109 4.44 6.48 10.62
C LYS A 109 3.32 6.50 9.58
N VAL A 110 2.62 5.38 9.34
CA VAL A 110 1.51 5.33 8.37
C VAL A 110 0.41 6.34 8.69
N THR A 111 0.21 6.63 9.98
CA THR A 111 -0.82 7.56 10.47
C THR A 111 -0.60 8.99 9.97
N GLN A 112 0.66 9.37 9.68
CA GLN A 112 1.01 10.71 9.19
C GLN A 112 0.45 10.98 7.78
N PHE A 113 0.15 9.92 7.03
CA PHE A 113 -0.38 10.04 5.67
C PHE A 113 -1.91 10.09 5.63
N ALA A 114 -2.59 9.68 6.70
CA ALA A 114 -4.05 9.49 6.72
C ALA A 114 -4.82 10.73 6.27
N GLU A 115 -4.56 11.88 6.90
CA GLU A 115 -5.22 13.15 6.56
C GLU A 115 -4.79 13.67 5.19
N SER A 116 -3.48 13.70 4.93
CA SER A 116 -2.93 14.28 3.69
C SER A 116 -3.38 13.52 2.43
N TRP A 117 -3.61 12.21 2.54
CA TRP A 117 -4.05 11.36 1.44
C TRP A 117 -5.57 11.13 1.45
N GLY A 118 -6.26 11.54 2.51
CA GLY A 118 -7.69 11.28 2.70
C GLY A 118 -8.01 9.79 2.81
N ILE A 119 -7.09 9.00 3.41
CA ILE A 119 -7.24 7.55 3.61
C ILE A 119 -7.38 7.31 5.12
N TRP A 120 -8.62 7.24 5.60
CA TRP A 120 -8.92 7.15 7.03
C TRP A 120 -8.42 5.83 7.64
N GLU A 121 -8.32 4.77 6.84
CA GLU A 121 -7.86 3.43 7.23
C GLU A 121 -6.41 3.45 7.76
N LEU A 122 -5.59 4.39 7.30
CA LEU A 122 -4.22 4.57 7.78
C LEU A 122 -4.16 5.19 9.19
N GLY A 123 -5.22 5.90 9.60
CA GLY A 123 -5.28 6.66 10.83
C GLY A 123 -6.04 5.96 11.97
N ILE A 124 -6.80 4.90 11.68
CA ILE A 124 -7.57 4.20 12.71
C ILE A 124 -6.98 2.83 13.07
N PRO A 125 -7.12 2.36 14.33
CA PRO A 125 -6.51 1.11 14.80
C PRO A 125 -6.88 -0.16 14.01
N GLN A 126 -8.17 -0.30 13.68
CA GLN A 126 -8.74 -1.50 13.10
C GLN A 126 -9.91 -1.11 12.19
N PHE A 127 -10.06 -1.81 11.07
CA PHE A 127 -11.16 -1.63 10.13
C PHE A 127 -11.55 -2.96 9.47
N SER A 128 -12.79 -3.05 8.95
CA SER A 128 -13.18 -4.19 8.11
C SER A 128 -12.38 -4.16 6.81
N ILE A 129 -11.99 -5.31 6.30
CA ILE A 129 -11.38 -5.43 4.96
C ILE A 129 -12.43 -5.71 3.87
N ASP A 130 -13.72 -5.72 4.22
CA ASP A 130 -14.82 -5.85 3.25
C ASP A 130 -14.80 -4.68 2.27
N GLY A 131 -14.71 -4.97 0.97
CA GLY A 131 -14.66 -3.94 -0.07
C GLY A 131 -13.26 -3.36 -0.32
N VAL A 132 -12.24 -3.78 0.44
CA VAL A 132 -10.85 -3.56 0.03
C VAL A 132 -10.57 -4.41 -1.22
N VAL A 133 -9.98 -3.79 -2.23
CA VAL A 133 -9.68 -4.44 -3.51
C VAL A 133 -8.72 -5.61 -3.33
N ASP A 134 -8.93 -6.71 -4.06
CA ASP A 134 -8.01 -7.85 -4.06
C ASP A 134 -7.08 -7.77 -5.28
N THR A 135 -5.77 -7.72 -5.05
CA THR A 135 -4.74 -7.75 -6.09
C THR A 135 -4.28 -9.18 -6.44
N GLY A 136 -5.08 -10.20 -6.12
CA GLY A 136 -4.75 -11.62 -6.27
C GLY A 136 -3.96 -12.23 -5.10
N LEU A 137 -3.72 -11.46 -4.04
CA LEU A 137 -3.01 -11.87 -2.81
C LEU A 137 -3.90 -11.72 -1.56
N GLY A 138 -5.17 -11.38 -1.74
CA GLY A 138 -6.14 -11.09 -0.70
C GLY A 138 -6.16 -9.60 -0.31
N PRO A 139 -7.29 -9.11 0.22
CA PRO A 139 -7.49 -7.70 0.58
C PRO A 139 -6.51 -7.18 1.65
N GLY A 140 -6.10 -8.03 2.60
CA GLY A 140 -5.06 -7.64 3.56
C GLY A 140 -3.70 -7.38 2.88
N ALA A 141 -3.36 -8.12 1.82
CA ALA A 141 -2.14 -7.88 1.06
C ALA A 141 -2.19 -6.53 0.34
N SER A 142 -3.37 -6.08 -0.10
CA SER A 142 -3.56 -4.73 -0.65
C SER A 142 -3.24 -3.64 0.36
N VAL A 143 -3.65 -3.80 1.62
CA VAL A 143 -3.26 -2.86 2.70
C VAL A 143 -1.75 -2.91 2.92
N ALA A 144 -1.17 -4.10 3.02
CA ALA A 144 0.28 -4.27 3.21
C ALA A 144 1.12 -3.67 2.07
N LEU A 145 0.65 -3.82 0.84
CA LEU A 145 1.25 -3.28 -0.38
C LEU A 145 1.38 -1.75 -0.32
N LEU A 146 0.33 -1.08 0.12
CA LEU A 146 0.34 0.37 0.30
C LEU A 146 1.20 0.79 1.51
N ALA A 147 1.12 0.03 2.61
CA ALA A 147 1.76 0.39 3.88
C ALA A 147 3.27 0.17 3.89
N ALA A 148 3.77 -0.90 3.25
CA ALA A 148 5.18 -1.27 3.24
C ALA A 148 6.11 -0.10 2.84
N PRO A 149 5.92 0.59 1.69
CA PRO A 149 6.79 1.70 1.32
C PRO A 149 6.74 2.88 2.30
N LEU A 150 5.61 3.13 2.97
CA LEU A 150 5.45 4.25 3.93
C LEU A 150 6.32 4.07 5.19
N VAL A 151 6.68 2.82 5.50
CA VAL A 151 7.53 2.49 6.65
C VAL A 151 8.98 2.18 6.24
N GLY A 152 9.31 2.37 4.96
CA GLY A 152 10.63 2.11 4.40
C GLY A 152 10.89 0.64 4.05
N ALA A 153 9.87 -0.21 4.04
CA ALA A 153 10.00 -1.58 3.58
C ALA A 153 10.04 -1.64 2.05
N THR A 154 10.86 -2.56 1.52
CA THR A 154 11.08 -2.76 0.09
C THR A 154 10.12 -3.78 -0.51
N ALA A 155 9.56 -4.66 0.31
CA ALA A 155 8.57 -5.68 -0.04
C ALA A 155 7.74 -6.08 1.18
N PHE A 156 6.79 -7.01 1.01
CA PHE A 156 6.11 -7.63 2.14
C PHE A 156 5.98 -9.15 2.01
N TYR A 157 5.87 -9.83 3.15
CA TYR A 157 5.59 -11.25 3.26
C TYR A 157 4.30 -11.49 4.04
N THR A 158 3.46 -12.40 3.55
CA THR A 158 2.23 -12.83 4.22
C THR A 158 2.48 -14.15 4.93
N ALA A 159 2.25 -14.17 6.24
CA ALA A 159 2.42 -15.33 7.11
C ALA A 159 1.06 -15.79 7.65
N ASP A 160 0.63 -17.01 7.32
CA ASP A 160 -0.56 -17.62 7.92
C ASP A 160 -0.22 -18.22 9.28
N TYR A 161 -0.84 -17.70 10.35
CA TYR A 161 -0.64 -18.18 11.73
C TYR A 161 -1.82 -18.99 12.25
N GLY A 162 -2.67 -19.51 11.36
CA GLY A 162 -3.83 -20.34 11.66
C GLY A 162 -5.12 -19.53 11.77
N THR A 163 -5.24 -18.69 12.81
CA THR A 163 -6.45 -17.88 13.07
C THR A 163 -6.51 -16.56 12.30
N GLY A 164 -5.44 -16.23 11.57
CA GLY A 164 -5.34 -15.01 10.78
C GLY A 164 -4.11 -15.00 9.88
N LEU A 165 -3.88 -13.87 9.23
CA LEU A 165 -2.71 -13.59 8.39
C LEU A 165 -1.93 -12.42 8.99
N ALA A 166 -0.62 -12.55 9.11
CA ALA A 166 0.29 -11.47 9.50
C ALA A 166 1.04 -10.97 8.28
N TYR A 167 1.22 -9.65 8.19
CA TYR A 167 1.88 -9.02 7.06
C TYR A 167 3.17 -8.35 7.54
N PHE A 168 4.31 -8.83 7.06
CA PHE A 168 5.62 -8.35 7.43
C PHE A 168 6.22 -7.49 6.32
N GLY A 169 6.55 -6.24 6.58
CA GLY A 169 7.33 -5.40 5.68
C GLY A 169 8.82 -5.76 5.77
N ILE A 170 9.46 -6.02 4.63
CA ILE A 170 10.87 -6.36 4.53
C ILE A 170 11.71 -5.09 4.57
N VAL A 171 12.52 -4.91 5.61
CA VAL A 171 13.44 -3.77 5.77
C VAL A 171 14.91 -4.21 5.71
N ASP A 172 15.14 -5.47 5.31
CA ASP A 172 16.46 -6.05 5.21
C ASP A 172 17.23 -5.44 4.02
N PRO A 173 18.44 -4.90 4.24
CA PRO A 173 19.25 -4.33 3.15
C PRO A 173 19.67 -5.37 2.10
N ALA A 174 19.61 -6.67 2.41
CA ALA A 174 19.85 -7.73 1.45
C ALA A 174 18.71 -7.91 0.42
N VAL A 175 17.59 -7.23 0.60
CA VAL A 175 16.46 -7.16 -0.35
C VAL A 175 16.24 -5.70 -0.76
N PRO A 176 17.16 -5.08 -1.52
CA PRO A 176 17.03 -3.69 -1.92
C PRO A 176 15.89 -3.51 -2.93
N ARG A 177 15.34 -2.29 -2.99
CA ARG A 177 14.46 -1.89 -4.08
C ARG A 177 15.24 -1.94 -5.40
N PRO A 178 14.75 -2.65 -6.44
CA PRO A 178 15.39 -2.64 -7.74
C PRO A 178 15.46 -1.23 -8.35
N PRO A 179 16.52 -0.89 -9.09
CA PRO A 179 16.51 0.31 -9.92
C PRO A 179 15.43 0.21 -11.00
N ALA A 180 14.90 1.35 -11.41
CA ALA A 180 13.96 1.43 -12.51
C ALA A 180 14.70 1.31 -13.86
N HIS A 181 14.24 0.39 -14.72
CA HIS A 181 14.78 0.16 -16.05
C HIS A 181 13.68 0.19 -17.10
N GLY A 182 13.99 0.61 -18.34
CA GLY A 182 12.98 0.71 -19.39
C GLY A 182 12.25 -0.61 -19.68
N TYR A 183 12.98 -1.73 -19.73
CA TYR A 183 12.40 -3.04 -20.02
C TYR A 183 11.48 -3.54 -18.88
N THR A 184 11.87 -3.36 -17.61
CA THR A 184 11.02 -3.76 -16.48
C THR A 184 9.84 -2.82 -16.31
N PHE A 185 10.02 -1.52 -16.55
CA PHE A 185 8.96 -0.52 -16.46
C PHE A 185 7.76 -0.89 -17.31
N ALA A 186 7.97 -1.10 -18.62
CA ALA A 186 6.86 -1.39 -19.54
C ALA A 186 6.11 -2.66 -19.12
N ARG A 187 6.84 -3.73 -18.78
CA ARG A 187 6.24 -4.99 -18.31
C ARG A 187 5.42 -4.79 -17.03
N ARG A 188 5.98 -4.13 -16.01
CA ARG A 188 5.33 -3.94 -14.70
C ARG A 188 4.09 -3.05 -14.79
N ILE A 189 4.15 -1.98 -15.60
CA ILE A 189 2.98 -1.13 -15.86
C ILE A 189 1.88 -1.95 -16.53
N MET A 190 2.20 -2.71 -17.58
CA MET A 190 1.18 -3.50 -18.28
C MET A 190 0.58 -4.58 -17.38
N SER A 191 1.38 -5.27 -16.56
CA SER A 191 0.87 -6.23 -15.58
C SER A 191 -0.06 -5.57 -14.54
N ALA A 192 0.26 -4.37 -14.07
CA ALA A 192 -0.60 -3.63 -13.14
C ALA A 192 -1.91 -3.15 -13.80
N VAL A 193 -1.86 -2.75 -15.08
CA VAL A 193 -3.06 -2.36 -15.84
C VAL A 193 -3.98 -3.56 -16.11
N GLU A 194 -3.40 -4.73 -16.39
CA GLU A 194 -4.15 -5.96 -16.58
C GLU A 194 -4.87 -6.39 -15.31
N LEU A 195 -4.15 -6.36 -14.17
CA LEU A 195 -4.71 -6.73 -12.87
C LEU A 195 -5.69 -5.68 -12.34
N MET A 196 -5.45 -4.40 -12.61
CA MET A 196 -6.28 -3.28 -12.13
C MET A 196 -6.49 -2.24 -13.23
N PRO A 197 -7.44 -2.49 -14.15
CA PRO A 197 -7.73 -1.58 -15.25
C PRO A 197 -8.33 -0.26 -14.77
N GLY A 198 -8.21 0.78 -15.58
CA GLY A 198 -8.75 2.13 -15.27
C GLY A 198 -7.81 3.02 -14.45
N HIS A 199 -6.67 2.51 -14.00
CA HIS A 199 -5.69 3.26 -13.19
C HIS A 199 -4.34 3.49 -13.90
N ALA A 200 -4.26 3.26 -15.21
CA ALA A 200 -3.00 3.25 -15.95
C ALA A 200 -2.16 4.52 -15.76
N ARG A 201 -2.79 5.69 -15.81
CA ARG A 201 -2.08 6.96 -15.67
C ARG A 201 -1.52 7.14 -14.26
N SER A 202 -2.31 6.87 -13.22
CA SER A 202 -1.83 6.97 -11.83
C SER A 202 -0.75 5.93 -11.55
N GLN A 203 -0.86 4.73 -12.11
CA GLN A 203 0.17 3.69 -12.03
C GLN A 203 1.52 4.15 -12.59
N VAL A 204 1.52 4.78 -13.78
CA VAL A 204 2.75 5.34 -14.37
C VAL A 204 3.33 6.47 -13.52
N LEU A 205 2.49 7.40 -13.08
CA LEU A 205 2.93 8.57 -12.31
C LEU A 205 3.43 8.19 -10.91
N THR A 206 2.75 7.28 -10.23
CA THR A 206 3.18 6.76 -8.92
C THR A 206 4.48 5.99 -9.05
N TYR A 207 4.62 5.13 -10.07
CA TYR A 207 5.90 4.44 -10.31
C TYR A 207 7.04 5.45 -10.52
N ALA A 208 6.83 6.45 -11.38
CA ALA A 208 7.82 7.49 -11.60
C ALA A 208 8.15 8.28 -10.32
N SER A 209 7.14 8.64 -9.52
CA SER A 209 7.34 9.38 -8.27
C SER A 209 8.14 8.58 -7.25
N VAL A 210 7.89 7.28 -7.09
CA VAL A 210 8.60 6.43 -6.11
C VAL A 210 10.07 6.23 -6.48
N HIS A 211 10.40 6.30 -7.77
CA HIS A 211 11.75 6.18 -8.28
C HIS A 211 12.43 7.54 -8.56
N ASP A 212 11.82 8.65 -8.14
CA ASP A 212 12.31 10.01 -8.40
C ASP A 212 12.58 10.29 -9.90
N LEU A 213 11.77 9.70 -10.79
CA LEU A 213 11.93 9.81 -12.22
C LEU A 213 11.33 11.11 -12.75
N ARG A 214 12.02 11.72 -13.72
CA ARG A 214 11.47 12.84 -14.46
C ARG A 214 10.38 12.35 -15.41
N VAL A 215 9.21 12.98 -15.33
CA VAL A 215 8.11 12.79 -16.27
C VAL A 215 7.79 14.10 -16.96
N VAL A 216 7.65 14.09 -18.29
CA VAL A 216 7.18 15.22 -19.09
C VAL A 216 6.02 14.81 -19.98
N GLY A 217 5.07 15.70 -20.25
CA GLY A 217 3.93 15.38 -21.11
C GLY A 217 2.62 15.96 -20.59
N GLY A 218 1.51 15.45 -21.12
CA GLY A 218 0.15 15.90 -20.84
C GLY A 218 -0.80 14.73 -20.65
N GLU A 219 -2.09 14.93 -20.94
CA GLU A 219 -3.13 13.92 -20.72
C GLU A 219 -2.96 12.69 -21.62
N ARG A 220 -2.67 12.91 -22.91
CA ARG A 220 -2.61 11.83 -23.93
C ARG A 220 -1.24 11.15 -24.05
N GLN A 221 -0.20 11.71 -23.44
CA GLN A 221 1.13 11.13 -23.49
C GLN A 221 1.95 11.54 -22.27
N LEU A 222 2.64 10.56 -21.68
CA LEU A 222 3.69 10.78 -20.68
C LEU A 222 5.01 10.25 -21.22
N LYS A 223 6.09 11.02 -21.12
CA LYS A 223 7.47 10.58 -21.36
C LYS A 223 8.17 10.42 -20.03
N VAL A 224 8.56 9.19 -19.71
CA VAL A 224 9.24 8.81 -18.48
C VAL A 224 10.71 8.62 -18.76
N HIS A 225 11.56 9.33 -18.03
CA HIS A 225 13.02 9.24 -18.13
C HIS A 225 13.55 8.24 -17.10
N LEU A 226 14.07 7.10 -17.55
CA LEU A 226 14.61 6.02 -16.72
C LEU A 226 16.13 5.93 -16.93
N GLY A 227 16.87 6.87 -16.33
CA GLY A 227 18.30 7.00 -16.59
C GLY A 227 18.59 7.45 -18.04
N GLN A 228 19.21 6.58 -18.83
CA GLN A 228 19.46 6.82 -20.26
C GLN A 228 18.26 6.46 -21.15
N ASP A 229 17.30 5.70 -20.64
CA ASP A 229 16.11 5.30 -21.38
C ASP A 229 15.06 6.41 -21.33
N VAL A 230 14.32 6.59 -22.42
CA VAL A 230 13.13 7.44 -22.46
C VAL A 230 11.99 6.66 -23.10
N LEU A 231 10.94 6.40 -22.32
CA LEU A 231 9.74 5.73 -22.78
C LEU A 231 8.56 6.70 -22.83
N ALA A 232 7.90 6.78 -23.98
CA ALA A 232 6.62 7.42 -24.17
C ALA A 232 5.50 6.40 -23.92
N VAL A 233 4.58 6.75 -23.02
CA VAL A 233 3.33 6.04 -22.75
C VAL A 233 2.20 6.88 -23.33
N ASP A 234 1.51 6.33 -24.33
CA ASP A 234 0.38 6.97 -25.01
C ASP A 234 -0.94 6.47 -24.41
N PHE A 235 -1.88 7.39 -24.19
CA PHE A 235 -3.20 7.12 -23.65
C PHE A 235 -4.29 7.48 -24.66
N ASP A 236 -5.38 6.70 -24.67
CA ASP A 236 -6.61 7.08 -25.37
C ASP A 236 -7.45 8.08 -24.56
N GLU A 237 -8.61 8.47 -25.12
CA GLU A 237 -9.53 9.41 -24.47
C GLU A 237 -10.16 8.86 -23.18
N GLN A 238 -10.12 7.55 -22.96
CA GLN A 238 -10.57 6.89 -21.73
C GLN A 238 -9.42 6.67 -20.73
N GLY A 239 -8.21 7.16 -21.03
CA GLY A 239 -7.04 7.01 -20.16
C GLY A 239 -6.42 5.61 -20.16
N ARG A 240 -6.76 4.75 -21.14
CA ARG A 240 -6.16 3.42 -21.31
C ARG A 240 -4.86 3.54 -22.10
N ILE A 241 -3.88 2.69 -21.79
CA ILE A 241 -2.61 2.66 -22.53
C ILE A 241 -2.86 2.11 -23.94
N VAL A 242 -2.48 2.90 -24.95
CA VAL A 242 -2.50 2.50 -26.36
C VAL A 242 -1.15 1.92 -26.76
N SER A 243 -0.05 2.53 -26.29
CA SER A 243 1.28 1.99 -26.53
C SER A 243 2.32 2.50 -25.54
N ILE A 244 3.38 1.71 -25.35
CA ILE A 244 4.62 2.12 -24.67
C ILE A 244 5.76 1.97 -25.67
N ARG A 245 6.45 3.06 -26.02
CA ARG A 245 7.49 3.08 -27.06
C ARG A 245 8.67 3.92 -26.60
N GLY A 246 9.88 3.60 -27.04
CA GLY A 246 11.02 4.47 -26.79
C GLY A 246 12.36 3.85 -27.16
N SER A 247 13.41 4.62 -26.93
CA SER A 247 14.78 4.15 -27.09
C SER A 247 15.25 3.58 -25.76
N LEU A 248 15.68 2.32 -25.77
CA LEU A 248 16.47 1.75 -24.69
C LEU A 248 17.94 2.11 -24.96
N GLY A 249 18.61 2.69 -23.98
CA GLY A 249 20.07 2.78 -23.98
C GLY A 249 20.67 1.38 -24.01
N ALA A 250 21.89 1.25 -24.53
CA ALA A 250 22.61 -0.02 -24.49
C ALA A 250 22.69 -0.52 -23.05
N ALA A 251 22.28 -1.76 -22.80
CA ALA A 251 22.42 -2.38 -21.49
C ALA A 251 23.90 -2.34 -21.09
N PRO A 252 24.25 -1.92 -19.85
CA PRO A 252 25.60 -2.13 -19.35
C PRO A 252 25.88 -3.63 -19.41
N LEU A 253 26.98 -4.02 -20.04
CA LEU A 253 27.48 -5.39 -19.98
C LEU A 253 27.69 -5.73 -18.49
N GLN A 254 27.02 -6.77 -18.02
CA GLN A 254 27.22 -7.34 -16.67
C GLN A 254 28.59 -8.00 -16.57
#